data_AF-A0A7S2ATN0-F1
#
_entry.id   AF-A0A7S2ATN0-F1
#
_cell.length_a   1.000
_cell.length_b   1.000
_cell.length_c   1.000
_cell.angle_alpha   90.00
_cell.angle_beta   90.00
_cell.angle_gamma   90.00
#
_symmetry.space_group_name_H-M   'P 1'
#
loop_
_entity.id
_entity.type
_entity.pdbx_description
1 polymer ?
#
loop_
_entity_poly.entity_id
_entity_poly.type
_entity_poly.pdbx_seq_one_letter_code
_entity_poly.pdbx_strand_id
1 'polypeptide(L)'
;DAEAVVQLARGHSLAATRYASPLQTPHVYFPEVTPAQPWWDPANFTITRSLQDSMPDLTGDLDRLIRYQKTVSKLDDGFRAVLSPGAPLREEEGNGASKDAQSGTGWAEFPLFDGERWHEAHCAIVPHICDLLRNAREVCGVGGSPVVCGTKVIVTMFRLSPGAHVLPHTGTTNRRLILQMPLRGSDGVRFRVGDEWRTYGSDGSPIVFDDSFEHEVVHGGSQDRYVLYAVLHHPLVTVSESTATKASKAGEPHVIAGSHGRAISDRWVSR
;
A
#
# COMPACT_ATOMS: atom_id res chain seq x y z
N ASP A 1 2.00 24.19 -16.56
CA ASP A 1 3.41 23.84 -16.36
C ASP A 1 3.60 23.43 -14.90
N ALA A 2 3.51 22.13 -14.62
CA ALA A 2 3.58 21.60 -13.25
C ALA A 2 4.99 21.77 -12.64
N GLU A 3 6.02 21.75 -13.47
CA GLU A 3 7.41 21.93 -13.07
C GLU A 3 7.65 23.36 -12.57
N ALA A 4 7.12 24.37 -13.27
CA ALA A 4 7.17 25.76 -12.83
C ALA A 4 6.49 25.99 -11.47
N VAL A 5 5.38 25.31 -11.20
CA VAL A 5 4.66 25.39 -9.91
C VAL A 5 5.49 24.77 -8.78
N VAL A 6 6.13 23.63 -9.02
CA VAL A 6 7.03 23.00 -8.05
C VAL A 6 8.25 23.89 -7.76
N GLN A 7 8.86 24.49 -8.78
CA GLN A 7 9.98 25.41 -8.60
C GLN A 7 9.59 26.64 -7.78
N LEU A 8 8.41 27.20 -8.03
CA LEU A 8 7.87 28.32 -7.24
C LEU A 8 7.60 27.91 -5.78
N ALA A 9 7.00 26.73 -5.56
CA ALA A 9 6.74 26.21 -4.22
C ALA A 9 8.04 25.99 -3.44
N ARG A 10 9.08 25.40 -4.05
CA ARG A 10 10.39 25.20 -3.41
C ARG A 10 11.06 26.50 -2.93
N GLY A 11 10.78 27.62 -3.60
CA GLY A 11 11.29 28.94 -3.21
C GLY A 11 10.58 29.56 -1.99
N HIS A 12 9.44 29.02 -1.56
CA HIS A 12 8.65 29.57 -0.47
C HIS A 12 9.06 28.95 0.87
N SER A 13 9.43 29.78 1.84
CA SER A 13 9.94 29.36 3.17
C SER A 13 8.99 28.48 3.98
N LEU A 14 7.69 28.53 3.66
CA LEU A 14 6.62 27.74 4.30
C LEU A 14 6.03 26.65 3.39
N ALA A 15 6.58 26.42 2.19
CA ALA A 15 6.08 25.33 1.35
C ALA A 15 6.33 23.99 2.05
N ALA A 16 5.23 23.32 2.38
CA ALA A 16 5.24 22.03 3.08
C ALA A 16 5.82 20.90 2.20
N THR A 17 5.97 21.12 0.90
CA THR A 17 6.28 20.08 -0.07
C THR A 17 7.67 20.29 -0.66
N ARG A 18 8.68 19.68 -0.02
CA ARG A 18 10.03 19.53 -0.56
C ARG A 18 10.12 18.38 -1.59
N TYR A 19 9.02 18.07 -2.29
CA TYR A 19 8.98 16.96 -3.23
C TYR A 19 10.05 17.13 -4.32
N ALA A 20 10.81 16.07 -4.60
CA ALA A 20 11.79 16.05 -5.68
C ALA A 20 11.12 16.04 -7.08
N SER A 21 9.88 15.57 -7.18
CA SER A 21 9.11 15.47 -8.42
C SER A 21 7.64 15.83 -8.21
N PRO A 22 6.95 16.48 -9.17
CA PRO A 22 5.49 16.66 -9.13
C PRO A 22 4.71 15.34 -9.20
N LEU A 23 5.37 14.26 -9.64
CA LEU A 23 4.78 12.93 -9.72
C LEU A 23 5.00 12.11 -8.43
N GLN A 24 5.71 12.63 -7.43
CA GLN A 24 5.97 11.94 -6.16
C GLN A 24 5.46 12.80 -5.01
N THR A 25 4.18 12.62 -4.66
CA THR A 25 3.48 13.48 -3.71
C THR A 25 2.84 12.70 -2.55
N PRO A 26 3.60 11.86 -1.81
CA PRO A 26 3.03 11.14 -0.67
C PRO A 26 2.63 12.11 0.45
N HIS A 27 1.75 11.64 1.33
CA HIS A 27 1.31 12.41 2.50
C HIS A 27 2.46 12.77 3.44
N VAL A 28 3.43 11.86 3.60
CA VAL A 28 4.64 12.07 4.41
C VAL A 28 5.85 11.84 3.51
N TYR A 29 6.71 12.84 3.37
CA TYR A 29 7.84 12.80 2.45
C TYR A 29 9.17 13.04 3.14
N PHE A 30 10.16 12.23 2.79
CA PHE A 30 11.51 12.25 3.35
C PHE A 30 12.51 12.57 2.22
N PRO A 31 13.00 13.82 2.10
CA PRO A 31 13.90 14.26 1.03
C PRO A 31 15.25 13.52 0.97
N GLU A 32 15.67 12.89 2.07
CA GLU A 32 16.90 12.12 2.18
C GLU A 32 16.85 10.76 1.47
N VAL A 33 15.66 10.27 1.08
CA VAL A 33 15.53 9.05 0.28
C VAL A 33 15.83 9.39 -1.18
N THR A 34 17.11 9.36 -1.53
CA THR A 34 17.64 9.74 -2.85
C THR A 34 18.72 8.77 -3.34
N PRO A 35 18.78 8.43 -4.64
CA PRO A 35 17.90 8.90 -5.71
C PRO A 35 16.48 8.34 -5.61
N ALA A 36 15.49 9.20 -5.88
CA ALA A 36 14.10 8.78 -6.00
C ALA A 36 13.86 8.27 -7.43
N GLN A 37 13.24 7.09 -7.55
CA GLN A 37 12.92 6.49 -8.84
C GLN A 37 11.62 5.67 -8.75
N PRO A 38 10.77 5.68 -9.80
CA PRO A 38 9.48 5.02 -9.77
C PRO A 38 9.60 3.50 -9.77
N TRP A 39 10.51 2.94 -10.57
CA TRP A 39 10.68 1.51 -10.74
C TRP A 39 12.01 1.03 -10.18
N TRP A 40 11.99 -0.16 -9.57
CA TRP A 40 13.16 -0.82 -9.00
C TRP A 40 13.35 -2.17 -9.64
N ASP A 41 14.61 -2.57 -9.85
CA ASP A 41 14.93 -3.89 -10.38
C ASP A 41 14.59 -4.97 -9.33
N PRO A 42 13.63 -5.88 -9.62
CA PRO A 42 13.27 -6.95 -8.69
C PRO A 42 14.47 -7.83 -8.31
N ALA A 43 15.48 -7.96 -9.16
CA ALA A 43 16.68 -8.77 -8.89
C ALA A 43 17.52 -8.24 -7.71
N ASN A 44 17.31 -6.99 -7.28
CA ASN A 44 17.96 -6.41 -6.11
C ASN A 44 17.40 -6.94 -4.78
N PHE A 45 16.28 -7.66 -4.82
CA PHE A 45 15.60 -8.15 -3.61
C PHE A 45 15.68 -9.67 -3.53
N THR A 46 16.14 -10.20 -2.41
CA THR A 46 16.32 -11.66 -2.26
C THR A 46 14.99 -12.41 -2.29
N ILE A 47 13.92 -11.81 -1.77
CA ILE A 47 12.60 -12.40 -1.74
C ILE A 47 12.01 -12.64 -3.13
N THR A 48 12.36 -11.84 -4.14
CA THR A 48 11.79 -11.99 -5.49
C THR A 48 12.21 -13.32 -6.11
N ARG A 49 13.50 -13.67 -5.99
CA ARG A 49 14.03 -14.95 -6.45
C ARG A 49 13.38 -16.12 -5.71
N SER A 50 13.29 -16.05 -4.38
CA SER A 50 12.63 -17.09 -3.58
C SER A 50 11.18 -17.32 -3.99
N LEU A 51 10.44 -16.25 -4.29
CA LEU A 51 9.07 -16.35 -4.78
C LEU A 51 8.98 -16.98 -6.17
N GLN A 52 9.88 -16.60 -7.09
CA GLN A 52 9.95 -17.17 -8.43
C GLN A 52 10.29 -18.67 -8.42
N ASP A 53 11.30 -19.05 -7.61
CA ASP A 53 11.76 -20.44 -7.49
C ASP A 53 10.68 -21.35 -6.87
N SER A 54 9.78 -20.79 -6.06
CA SER A 54 8.67 -21.50 -5.41
C SER A 54 7.33 -21.39 -6.14
N MET A 55 7.29 -20.84 -7.36
CA MET A 55 6.03 -20.54 -8.07
C MET A 55 5.03 -21.72 -8.16
N PRO A 56 5.44 -22.99 -8.34
CA PRO A 56 4.50 -24.12 -8.32
C PRO A 56 3.73 -24.25 -7.00
N ASP A 57 4.40 -24.08 -5.86
CA ASP A 57 3.78 -24.16 -4.53
C ASP A 57 2.82 -22.99 -4.29
N LEU A 58 3.21 -21.78 -4.73
CA LEU A 58 2.36 -20.58 -4.62
C LEU A 58 1.10 -20.67 -5.47
N THR A 59 1.20 -21.31 -6.65
CA THR A 59 0.03 -21.62 -7.48
C THR A 59 -0.88 -22.62 -6.77
N GLY A 60 -0.31 -23.62 -6.10
CA GLY A 60 -1.05 -24.58 -5.26
C GLY A 60 -1.80 -23.92 -4.11
N ASP A 61 -1.18 -22.94 -3.45
CA ASP A 61 -1.80 -22.10 -2.42
C ASP A 61 -2.94 -21.25 -2.99
N LEU A 62 -2.73 -20.61 -4.14
CA LEU A 62 -3.79 -19.85 -4.82
C LEU A 62 -5.00 -20.75 -5.15
N ASP A 63 -4.76 -21.96 -5.64
CA ASP A 63 -5.84 -22.89 -5.94
C ASP A 63 -6.62 -23.32 -4.69
N ARG A 64 -5.95 -23.46 -3.54
CA ARG A 64 -6.62 -23.69 -2.24
C ARG A 64 -7.49 -22.50 -1.88
N LEU A 65 -6.98 -21.28 -2.01
CA LEU A 65 -7.74 -20.05 -1.75
C LEU A 65 -8.99 -19.94 -2.63
N ILE A 66 -8.86 -20.16 -3.95
CA ILE A 66 -9.98 -20.11 -4.89
C ILE A 66 -11.02 -21.18 -4.57
N ARG A 67 -10.60 -22.41 -4.21
CA ARG A 67 -11.52 -23.47 -3.78
C ARG A 67 -12.23 -23.09 -2.48
N TYR A 68 -11.50 -22.57 -1.50
CA TYR A 68 -12.06 -22.10 -0.23
C TYR A 68 -13.15 -21.06 -0.48
N GLN A 69 -12.87 -20.04 -1.30
CA GLN A 69 -13.84 -19.01 -1.66
C GLN A 69 -15.08 -19.56 -2.34
N LYS A 70 -14.93 -20.47 -3.30
CA LYS A 70 -16.05 -21.14 -3.98
C LYS A 70 -16.92 -21.97 -3.03
N THR A 71 -16.32 -22.54 -1.99
CA THR A 71 -17.07 -23.28 -0.96
C THR A 71 -17.82 -22.29 -0.07
N VAL A 72 -17.14 -21.25 0.42
CA VAL A 72 -17.74 -20.24 1.31
C VAL A 72 -18.83 -19.45 0.59
N SER A 73 -18.70 -19.17 -0.72
CA SER A 73 -19.72 -18.51 -1.54
C SER A 73 -21.02 -19.31 -1.72
N LYS A 74 -21.02 -20.61 -1.41
CA LYS A 74 -22.20 -21.47 -1.48
C LYS A 74 -22.88 -21.67 -0.12
N LEU A 75 -22.28 -21.17 0.96
CA LEU A 75 -22.83 -21.28 2.30
C LEU A 75 -23.76 -20.12 2.59
N ASP A 76 -24.81 -20.39 3.35
CA ASP A 76 -25.70 -19.36 3.89
C ASP A 76 -24.91 -18.41 4.83
N ASP A 77 -25.34 -17.15 4.92
CA ASP A 77 -24.61 -16.08 5.62
C ASP A 77 -24.25 -16.41 7.08
N GLY A 78 -25.15 -17.10 7.80
CA GLY A 78 -24.91 -17.55 9.17
C GLY A 78 -23.79 -18.60 9.28
N PHE A 79 -23.67 -19.49 8.29
CA PHE A 79 -22.60 -20.48 8.24
C PHE A 79 -21.28 -19.88 7.75
N ARG A 80 -21.34 -18.88 6.85
CA ARG A 80 -20.15 -18.11 6.42
C ARG A 80 -19.46 -17.43 7.60
N ALA A 81 -20.23 -16.77 8.48
CA ALA A 81 -19.68 -16.07 9.64
C ALA A 81 -18.98 -17.01 10.65
N VAL A 82 -19.46 -18.25 10.78
CA VAL A 82 -18.89 -19.27 11.68
C VAL A 82 -17.64 -19.92 11.10
N LEU A 83 -17.61 -20.18 9.79
CA LEU A 83 -16.51 -20.87 9.12
C LEU A 83 -15.40 -19.94 8.61
N SER A 84 -15.65 -18.62 8.56
CA SER A 84 -14.69 -17.60 8.13
C SER A 84 -14.50 -16.50 9.19
N PRO A 85 -13.87 -16.78 10.35
CA PRO A 85 -13.54 -15.73 11.34
C PRO A 85 -12.56 -14.67 10.80
N GLY A 86 -11.84 -14.99 9.72
CA GLY A 86 -11.12 -14.03 8.88
C GLY A 86 -11.87 -13.92 7.55
N ALA A 87 -12.38 -12.72 7.25
CA ALA A 87 -13.32 -12.50 6.17
C ALA A 87 -12.82 -13.05 4.82
N PRO A 88 -13.72 -13.57 3.95
CA PRO A 88 -13.39 -13.77 2.54
C PRO A 88 -12.89 -12.46 1.95
N LEU A 89 -12.12 -12.56 0.85
CA LEU A 89 -11.81 -11.45 -0.07
C LEU A 89 -12.92 -10.37 0.01
N ARG A 90 -12.62 -9.25 0.67
CA ARG A 90 -13.64 -8.23 0.95
C ARG A 90 -13.93 -7.51 -0.36
N GLU A 91 -15.04 -7.84 -1.01
CA GLU A 91 -15.59 -6.99 -2.06
C GLU A 91 -16.15 -5.74 -1.34
N GLU A 92 -15.60 -4.57 -1.67
CA GLU A 92 -15.94 -3.30 -1.01
C GLU A 92 -17.37 -2.87 -1.33
N GLU A 93 -18.35 -3.31 -0.53
CA GLU A 93 -19.63 -2.61 -0.40
C GLU A 93 -19.50 -1.52 0.68
N GLY A 94 -19.23 -0.29 0.22
CA GLY A 94 -19.54 0.97 0.89
C GLY A 94 -19.20 1.11 2.39
N ASN A 95 -17.96 1.51 2.71
CA ASN A 95 -17.58 2.47 3.78
C ASN A 95 -16.09 2.41 4.18
N GLY A 96 -15.25 1.62 3.49
CA GLY A 96 -13.81 1.55 3.70
C GLY A 96 -12.95 2.06 2.53
N ALA A 97 -13.60 2.49 1.44
CA ALA A 97 -12.97 2.82 0.18
C ALA A 97 -11.77 3.78 0.34
N SER A 98 -10.61 3.41 -0.21
CA SER A 98 -9.83 4.44 -0.88
C SER A 98 -10.74 5.02 -1.96
N LYS A 99 -10.87 6.34 -2.03
CA LYS A 99 -11.75 7.02 -3.01
C LYS A 99 -11.27 6.85 -4.46
N ASP A 100 -10.29 5.98 -4.67
CA ASP A 100 -9.45 5.87 -5.84
C ASP A 100 -9.88 4.72 -6.76
N ALA A 101 -10.96 4.00 -6.42
CA ALA A 101 -11.52 2.96 -7.27
C ALA A 101 -12.92 3.36 -7.75
N GLN A 102 -13.14 3.46 -9.07
CA GLN A 102 -14.45 3.79 -9.64
C GLN A 102 -15.42 2.60 -9.55
N SER A 103 -16.69 2.90 -9.25
CA SER A 103 -17.82 2.02 -8.92
C SER A 103 -17.87 0.62 -9.55
N GLY A 104 -18.15 -0.41 -8.72
CA GLY A 104 -18.44 -1.81 -9.14
C GLY A 104 -17.23 -2.76 -9.08
N THR A 105 -16.23 -2.41 -8.28
CA THR A 105 -14.87 -2.95 -8.36
C THR A 105 -14.81 -4.42 -7.96
N GLY A 106 -14.55 -5.31 -8.92
CA GLY A 106 -14.08 -6.68 -8.67
C GLY A 106 -12.67 -6.73 -8.07
N TRP A 107 -12.36 -5.78 -7.18
CA TRP A 107 -11.19 -5.73 -6.33
C TRP A 107 -11.55 -6.43 -5.02
N ALA A 108 -10.68 -7.32 -4.55
CA ALA A 108 -10.84 -7.87 -3.22
C ALA A 108 -9.49 -8.23 -2.57
N GLU A 109 -9.48 -8.30 -1.23
CA GLU A 109 -8.26 -8.39 -0.41
C GLU A 109 -8.26 -9.55 0.57
N PHE A 110 -7.16 -10.30 0.63
CA PHE A 110 -6.95 -11.42 1.55
C PHE A 110 -5.68 -11.16 2.37
N PRO A 111 -5.79 -10.48 3.52
CA PRO A 111 -4.63 -10.03 4.29
C PRO A 111 -3.92 -11.19 4.99
N LEU A 112 -2.59 -11.24 4.95
CA LEU A 112 -1.79 -12.33 5.54
C LEU A 112 -0.95 -11.85 6.72
N PHE A 113 -0.46 -10.61 6.67
CA PHE A 113 0.39 -10.02 7.71
C PHE A 113 0.17 -8.51 7.79
N ASP A 114 0.03 -7.98 9.00
CA ASP A 114 -0.23 -6.55 9.24
C ASP A 114 1.00 -5.72 9.64
N GLY A 115 2.18 -6.34 9.64
CA GLY A 115 3.43 -5.74 10.13
C GLY A 115 3.79 -6.16 11.55
N GLU A 116 2.84 -6.73 12.30
CA GLU A 116 3.05 -7.20 13.67
C GLU A 116 2.64 -8.68 13.83
N ARG A 117 1.52 -9.07 13.22
CA ARG A 117 0.89 -10.39 13.41
C ARG A 117 0.49 -11.01 12.08
N TRP A 118 0.75 -12.31 11.97
CA TRP A 118 0.27 -13.13 10.87
C TRP A 118 -1.16 -13.57 11.12
N HIS A 119 -1.98 -13.56 10.08
CA HIS A 119 -3.34 -14.08 10.13
C HIS A 119 -3.30 -15.61 10.01
N GLU A 120 -3.13 -16.31 11.13
CA GLU A 120 -2.91 -17.77 11.13
C GLU A 120 -3.99 -18.57 10.39
N ALA A 121 -5.26 -18.17 10.50
CA ALA A 121 -6.35 -18.81 9.76
C ALA A 121 -6.21 -18.64 8.23
N HIS A 122 -5.71 -17.48 7.78
CA HIS A 122 -5.44 -17.24 6.36
C HIS A 122 -4.18 -17.98 5.90
N CYS A 123 -3.13 -17.99 6.71
CA CYS A 123 -1.91 -18.76 6.44
C CYS A 123 -2.15 -20.26 6.40
N ALA A 124 -3.14 -20.80 7.11
CA ALA A 124 -3.54 -22.20 6.96
C ALA A 124 -4.10 -22.53 5.57
N ILE A 125 -4.62 -21.53 4.84
CA ILE A 125 -5.14 -21.67 3.47
C ILE A 125 -3.99 -21.56 2.44
N VAL A 126 -3.05 -20.65 2.68
CA VAL A 126 -1.89 -20.35 1.82
C VAL A 126 -0.53 -20.53 2.55
N PRO A 127 -0.22 -21.75 3.01
CA PRO A 127 0.90 -21.98 3.92
C PRO A 127 2.27 -21.64 3.33
N HIS A 128 2.53 -21.98 2.06
CA HIS A 128 3.84 -21.76 1.43
C HIS A 128 4.11 -20.27 1.23
N ILE A 129 3.08 -19.49 0.85
CA ILE A 129 3.18 -18.02 0.75
C ILE A 129 3.58 -17.43 2.11
N CYS A 130 2.88 -17.81 3.18
CA CYS A 130 3.19 -17.28 4.51
C CYS A 130 4.58 -17.70 5.01
N ASP A 131 4.96 -18.97 4.82
CA ASP A 131 6.24 -19.48 5.33
C ASP A 131 7.45 -18.86 4.61
N LEU A 132 7.35 -18.59 3.30
CA LEU A 132 8.38 -17.83 2.58
C LEU A 132 8.53 -16.41 3.11
N LEU A 133 7.41 -15.68 3.25
CA LEU A 133 7.45 -14.27 3.62
C LEU A 133 7.77 -14.05 5.11
N ARG A 134 7.47 -15.00 6.00
CA ARG A 134 7.91 -14.99 7.42
C ARG A 134 9.43 -14.91 7.56
N ASN A 135 10.16 -15.41 6.57
CA ASN A 135 11.61 -15.43 6.55
C ASN A 135 12.23 -14.26 5.75
N ALA A 136 11.41 -13.45 5.08
CA ALA A 136 11.85 -12.36 4.22
C ALA A 136 12.11 -11.08 5.04
N ARG A 137 13.37 -10.85 5.45
CA ARG A 137 13.75 -9.66 6.24
C ARG A 137 13.53 -8.33 5.52
N GLU A 138 13.43 -8.36 4.20
CA GLU A 138 13.12 -7.20 3.36
C GLU A 138 11.68 -6.72 3.53
N VAL A 139 10.76 -7.59 3.96
CA VAL A 139 9.36 -7.26 4.21
C VAL A 139 9.24 -6.47 5.52
N CYS A 140 8.52 -5.36 5.47
CA CYS A 140 8.32 -4.49 6.62
C CYS A 140 7.69 -5.22 7.81
N GLY A 141 8.24 -5.06 9.01
CA GLY A 141 7.72 -5.69 10.24
C GLY A 141 8.17 -7.14 10.46
N VAL A 142 8.61 -7.86 9.42
CA VAL A 142 9.13 -9.21 9.56
C VAL A 142 10.40 -9.19 10.42
N GLY A 143 10.51 -10.13 11.36
CA GLY A 143 11.63 -10.21 12.29
C GLY A 143 11.67 -9.15 13.38
N GLY A 144 10.57 -8.44 13.61
CA GLY A 144 10.54 -7.32 14.57
C GLY A 144 11.24 -6.06 14.06
N SER A 145 11.44 -5.95 12.74
CA SER A 145 11.94 -4.72 12.13
C SER A 145 10.97 -3.56 12.39
N PRO A 146 11.44 -2.33 12.65
CA PRO A 146 10.57 -1.18 12.87
C PRO A 146 9.63 -0.97 11.68
N VAL A 147 8.33 -0.84 11.93
CA VAL A 147 7.33 -0.59 10.88
C VAL A 147 7.37 0.89 10.47
N VAL A 148 8.42 1.29 9.74
CA VAL A 148 8.56 2.65 9.17
C VAL A 148 7.78 2.82 7.86
N CYS A 149 7.07 1.77 7.43
CA CYS A 149 6.42 1.68 6.13
C CYS A 149 5.00 2.27 6.11
N GLY A 150 4.51 2.80 7.24
CA GLY A 150 3.33 3.67 7.28
C GLY A 150 2.01 3.04 6.83
N THR A 151 1.86 1.72 6.97
CA THR A 151 0.62 0.97 6.67
C THR A 151 0.53 -0.31 7.50
N LYS A 152 -0.68 -0.82 7.68
CA LYS A 152 -0.98 -2.16 8.21
C LYS A 152 -1.33 -3.17 7.11
N VAL A 153 -1.37 -2.76 5.85
CA VAL A 153 -1.51 -3.66 4.70
C VAL A 153 -0.11 -4.02 4.23
N ILE A 154 0.51 -5.05 4.84
CA ILE A 154 1.92 -5.40 4.61
C ILE A 154 2.06 -6.57 3.66
N VAL A 155 1.48 -7.72 3.97
CA VAL A 155 1.38 -8.85 3.03
C VAL A 155 -0.08 -9.14 2.79
N THR A 156 -0.50 -9.11 1.53
CA THR A 156 -1.89 -9.31 1.14
C THR A 156 -1.94 -9.96 -0.23
N MET A 157 -2.90 -10.86 -0.45
CA MET A 157 -3.24 -11.30 -1.80
C MET A 157 -4.40 -10.47 -2.31
N PHE A 158 -4.27 -9.93 -3.52
CA PHE A 158 -5.34 -9.18 -4.17
C PHE A 158 -5.91 -9.94 -5.36
N ARG A 159 -7.22 -9.85 -5.53
CA ARG A 159 -7.93 -10.19 -6.77
C ARG A 159 -8.34 -8.90 -7.46
N LEU A 160 -8.16 -8.84 -8.78
CA LEU A 160 -8.65 -7.75 -9.61
C LEU A 160 -9.36 -8.34 -10.84
N SER A 161 -10.63 -8.01 -11.04
CA SER A 161 -11.40 -8.51 -12.18
C SER A 161 -11.10 -7.80 -13.50
N PRO A 162 -11.36 -8.47 -14.65
CA PRO A 162 -11.34 -7.86 -15.98
C PRO A 162 -12.08 -6.53 -16.05
N GLY A 163 -11.49 -5.55 -16.74
CA GLY A 163 -12.07 -4.22 -16.93
C GLY A 163 -11.89 -3.26 -15.75
N ALA A 164 -11.35 -3.72 -14.61
CA ALA A 164 -11.10 -2.85 -13.48
C ALA A 164 -10.01 -1.80 -13.77
N HIS A 165 -10.20 -0.60 -13.23
CA HIS A 165 -9.25 0.50 -13.26
C HIS A 165 -9.10 1.09 -11.87
N VAL A 166 -7.90 0.96 -11.33
CA VAL A 166 -7.46 1.56 -10.08
C VAL A 166 -6.92 2.93 -10.45
N LEU A 167 -7.61 3.99 -10.03
CA LEU A 167 -7.31 5.35 -10.48
C LEU A 167 -5.95 5.82 -9.97
N PRO A 168 -5.38 6.87 -10.59
CA PRO A 168 -4.15 7.49 -10.12
C PRO A 168 -4.21 7.88 -8.65
N HIS A 169 -3.26 7.39 -7.86
CA HIS A 169 -3.12 7.70 -6.43
C HIS A 169 -1.66 7.58 -5.99
N THR A 170 -1.38 7.98 -4.75
CA THR A 170 -0.04 7.86 -4.13
C THR A 170 -0.15 7.16 -2.80
N GLY A 171 0.90 6.42 -2.47
CA GLY A 171 1.16 5.87 -1.16
C GLY A 171 1.37 6.94 -0.09
N THR A 172 1.42 6.49 1.16
CA THR A 172 1.51 7.40 2.32
C THR A 172 2.92 7.94 2.57
N THR A 173 3.97 7.24 2.12
CA THR A 173 5.37 7.56 2.41
C THR A 173 6.32 7.04 1.33
N ASN A 174 7.43 7.73 1.10
CA ASN A 174 8.54 7.27 0.22
C ASN A 174 9.58 6.39 0.95
N ARG A 175 9.28 5.93 2.17
CA ARG A 175 10.17 5.05 2.97
C ARG A 175 9.93 3.55 2.75
N ARG A 176 9.14 3.18 1.75
CA ARG A 176 8.82 1.79 1.41
C ARG A 176 8.86 1.58 -0.09
N LEU A 177 8.92 0.32 -0.49
CA LEU A 177 8.67 -0.10 -1.86
C LEU A 177 7.56 -1.14 -1.88
N ILE A 178 6.87 -1.25 -3.00
CA ILE A 178 5.83 -2.23 -3.23
C ILE A 178 6.35 -3.30 -4.15
N LEU A 179 6.32 -4.55 -3.66
CA LEU A 179 6.49 -5.74 -4.46
C LEU A 179 5.12 -6.27 -4.86
N GLN A 180 4.92 -6.53 -6.14
CA GLN A 180 3.78 -7.28 -6.65
C GLN A 180 4.28 -8.43 -7.53
N MET A 181 3.78 -9.65 -7.28
CA MET A 181 4.03 -10.80 -8.14
C MET A 181 2.69 -11.45 -8.53
N PRO A 182 2.34 -11.48 -9.83
CA PRO A 182 1.10 -12.09 -10.28
C PRO A 182 1.22 -13.60 -10.15
N LEU A 183 0.25 -14.23 -9.51
CA LEU A 183 0.17 -15.68 -9.41
C LEU A 183 -0.69 -16.28 -10.53
N ARG A 184 -1.62 -15.49 -11.08
CA ARG A 184 -2.49 -15.87 -12.19
C ARG A 184 -3.07 -14.62 -12.86
N GLY A 185 -3.21 -14.64 -14.18
CA GLY A 185 -4.05 -13.68 -14.91
C GLY A 185 -3.39 -12.31 -15.11
N SER A 186 -2.07 -12.26 -15.27
CA SER A 186 -1.34 -11.01 -15.54
C SER A 186 -1.54 -10.43 -16.94
N ASP A 187 -2.02 -11.21 -17.91
CA ASP A 187 -2.18 -10.78 -19.29
C ASP A 187 -3.11 -9.57 -19.43
N GLY A 188 -2.67 -8.56 -20.19
CA GLY A 188 -3.43 -7.33 -20.41
C GLY A 188 -3.45 -6.36 -19.22
N VAL A 189 -2.74 -6.67 -18.13
CA VAL A 189 -2.62 -5.79 -16.95
C VAL A 189 -1.46 -4.82 -17.14
N ARG A 190 -1.72 -3.52 -16.96
CA ARG A 190 -0.73 -2.46 -17.09
C ARG A 190 -0.71 -1.54 -15.87
N PHE A 191 0.49 -1.07 -15.52
CA PHE A 191 0.74 -0.16 -14.41
C PHE A 191 1.38 1.11 -14.96
N ARG A 192 0.95 2.26 -14.47
CA ARG A 192 1.75 3.48 -14.57
C ARG A 192 2.32 3.78 -13.19
N VAL A 193 3.60 4.09 -13.10
CA VAL A 193 4.22 4.64 -11.90
C VAL A 193 5.07 5.82 -12.33
N GLY A 194 4.74 7.02 -11.85
CA GLY A 194 5.21 8.26 -12.45
C GLY A 194 4.67 8.41 -13.88
N ASP A 195 5.57 8.52 -14.85
CA ASP A 195 5.27 8.66 -16.27
C ASP A 195 5.48 7.37 -17.08
N GLU A 196 5.98 6.31 -16.45
CA GLU A 196 6.34 5.07 -17.13
C GLU A 196 5.27 3.99 -16.97
N TRP A 197 4.83 3.42 -18.11
CA TRP A 197 3.94 2.27 -18.16
C TRP A 197 4.69 0.94 -18.25
N ARG A 198 4.35 -0.04 -17.42
CA ARG A 198 4.87 -1.42 -17.48
C ARG A 198 3.77 -2.48 -17.40
N THR A 199 4.10 -3.69 -17.84
CA THR A 199 3.35 -4.92 -17.62
C THR A 199 4.17 -5.86 -16.73
N TYR A 200 3.56 -6.94 -16.24
CA TYR A 200 4.29 -7.99 -15.53
C TYR A 200 5.20 -8.85 -16.41
N GLY A 201 4.95 -8.89 -17.73
CA GLY A 201 5.60 -9.85 -18.64
C GLY A 201 4.95 -11.23 -18.64
N SER A 202 4.78 -11.85 -17.46
CA SER A 202 4.09 -13.15 -17.29
C SER A 202 3.62 -13.38 -15.85
N ASP A 203 2.81 -14.41 -15.63
CA ASP A 203 2.59 -14.94 -14.28
C ASP A 203 3.93 -15.41 -13.69
N GLY A 204 4.12 -15.20 -12.38
CA GLY A 204 5.38 -15.43 -11.67
C GLY A 204 6.44 -14.35 -11.83
N SER A 205 6.23 -13.32 -12.66
CA SER A 205 7.21 -12.24 -12.86
C SER A 205 6.95 -11.07 -11.91
N PRO A 206 7.82 -10.82 -10.90
CA PRO A 206 7.63 -9.75 -9.94
C PRO A 206 7.94 -8.38 -10.54
N ILE A 207 7.26 -7.36 -10.03
CA ILE A 207 7.62 -5.94 -10.21
C ILE A 207 7.84 -5.31 -8.84
N VAL A 208 8.77 -4.34 -8.78
CA VAL A 208 9.00 -3.53 -7.59
C VAL A 208 8.95 -2.06 -7.98
N PHE A 209 8.19 -1.27 -7.23
CA PHE A 209 8.03 0.16 -7.49
C PHE A 209 7.89 0.96 -6.20
N ASP A 210 8.18 2.25 -6.28
CA ASP A 210 7.95 3.21 -5.20
C ASP A 210 6.53 3.78 -5.34
N ASP A 211 5.63 3.35 -4.45
CA ASP A 211 4.22 3.78 -4.49
C ASP A 211 4.02 5.22 -4.03
N SER A 212 5.05 5.90 -3.53
CA SER A 212 4.96 7.34 -3.28
C SER A 212 4.90 8.18 -4.57
N PHE A 213 5.29 7.59 -5.71
CA PHE A 213 4.97 8.14 -7.02
C PHE A 213 3.50 7.89 -7.36
N GLU A 214 2.88 8.82 -8.09
CA GLU A 214 1.53 8.65 -8.60
C GLU A 214 1.50 7.40 -9.47
N HIS A 215 0.57 6.50 -9.17
CA HIS A 215 0.45 5.23 -9.86
C HIS A 215 -1.00 4.81 -10.06
N GLU A 216 -1.22 4.03 -11.11
CA GLU A 216 -2.51 3.47 -11.48
C GLU A 216 -2.36 2.09 -12.11
N VAL A 217 -3.45 1.34 -12.11
CA VAL A 217 -3.48 -0.03 -12.66
C VAL A 217 -4.72 -0.21 -13.52
N VAL A 218 -4.53 -0.70 -14.74
CA VAL A 218 -5.61 -1.02 -15.69
C VAL A 218 -5.58 -2.51 -16.00
N HIS A 219 -6.73 -3.17 -15.83
CA HIS A 219 -6.90 -4.58 -16.15
C HIS A 219 -7.61 -4.77 -17.50
N GLY A 220 -6.86 -4.80 -18.60
CA GLY A 220 -7.38 -5.07 -19.94
C GLY A 220 -7.51 -6.56 -20.31
N GLY A 221 -7.10 -7.47 -19.42
CA GLY A 221 -7.21 -8.92 -19.62
C GLY A 221 -8.63 -9.49 -19.49
N SER A 222 -8.78 -10.79 -19.71
CA SER A 222 -10.08 -11.49 -19.78
C SER A 222 -10.38 -12.43 -18.61
N GLN A 223 -9.48 -12.56 -17.63
CA GLN A 223 -9.65 -13.40 -16.44
C GLN A 223 -9.28 -12.62 -15.19
N ASP A 224 -9.73 -13.05 -14.01
CA ASP A 224 -9.32 -12.44 -12.76
C ASP A 224 -7.80 -12.54 -12.55
N ARG A 225 -7.18 -11.40 -12.22
CA ARG A 225 -5.79 -11.32 -11.80
C ARG A 225 -5.68 -11.56 -10.30
N TYR A 226 -4.90 -12.55 -9.92
CA TYR A 226 -4.48 -12.77 -8.53
C TYR A 226 -3.01 -12.39 -8.37
N VAL A 227 -2.72 -11.52 -7.41
CA VAL A 227 -1.36 -11.01 -7.16
C VAL A 227 -1.01 -11.16 -5.68
N LEU A 228 0.24 -11.55 -5.41
CA LEU A 228 0.85 -11.41 -4.11
C LEU A 228 1.45 -10.01 -3.99
N TYR A 229 1.00 -9.27 -2.98
CA TYR A 229 1.50 -7.94 -2.64
C TYR A 229 2.29 -8.01 -1.34
N ALA A 230 3.47 -7.37 -1.32
CA ALA A 230 4.26 -7.19 -0.11
C ALA A 230 4.87 -5.79 -0.04
N VAL A 231 4.87 -5.19 1.15
CA VAL A 231 5.56 -3.93 1.43
C VAL A 231 6.98 -4.22 1.88
N LEU A 232 7.94 -3.69 1.14
CA LEU A 232 9.37 -3.84 1.40
C LEU A 232 9.92 -2.58 2.08
N HIS A 233 10.92 -2.76 2.93
CA HIS A 233 11.76 -1.66 3.39
C HIS A 233 12.44 -1.02 2.20
N HIS A 234 12.40 0.30 2.13
CA HIS A 234 13.16 1.01 1.12
C HIS A 234 14.67 0.85 1.41
N PRO A 235 15.50 0.36 0.47
CA PRO A 235 16.89 0.00 0.74
C PRO A 235 17.76 1.20 1.15
N LEU A 236 17.36 2.41 0.75
CA LEU A 236 18.03 3.67 1.11
C LEU A 236 17.60 4.25 2.47
N VAL A 237 16.67 3.60 3.19
CA VAL A 237 16.25 4.04 4.53
C VAL A 237 17.12 3.36 5.57
N THR A 238 18.02 4.10 6.19
CA THR A 238 18.80 3.58 7.32
C THR A 238 17.93 3.51 8.57
N VAL A 239 17.94 2.35 9.25
CA VAL A 239 17.17 2.09 10.48
C VAL A 239 17.73 2.86 11.71
N SER A 240 18.65 3.81 11.51
CA SER A 240 19.24 4.62 12.59
C SER A 240 18.29 5.66 13.18
N GLU A 241 17.11 5.88 12.60
CA GLU A 241 16.13 6.88 13.06
C GLU A 241 14.92 6.30 13.80
N SER A 242 14.81 4.97 13.93
CA SER A 242 13.63 4.35 14.56
C SER A 242 13.57 4.51 16.09
N THR A 243 14.54 5.20 16.71
CA THR A 243 14.57 5.45 18.16
C THR A 243 14.27 6.91 18.54
N ALA A 244 14.23 7.86 17.60
CA ALA A 244 14.11 9.28 17.93
C ALA A 244 12.67 9.75 18.24
N THR A 245 11.62 9.04 17.80
CA THR A 245 10.23 9.50 17.99
C THR A 245 9.57 9.04 19.29
N LYS A 246 10.33 8.51 20.26
CA LYS A 246 9.85 8.27 21.64
C LYS A 246 10.18 9.40 22.63
N ALA A 247 10.79 10.50 22.18
CA ALA A 247 11.16 11.62 23.04
C ALA A 247 10.69 12.99 22.52
N SER A 248 9.38 13.15 22.29
CA SER A 248 8.76 14.49 22.15
C SER A 248 7.27 14.48 22.49
N LYS A 249 6.94 14.04 23.71
CA LYS A 249 5.68 14.43 24.37
C LYS A 249 5.99 15.05 25.72
N ALA A 250 6.50 16.27 25.68
CA ALA A 250 6.40 17.28 26.74
C ALA A 250 6.76 18.63 26.10
N GLY A 251 5.77 19.34 25.57
CA GLY A 251 5.92 20.65 24.96
C GLY A 251 4.57 21.11 24.41
N GLU A 252 4.00 22.11 25.07
CA GLU A 252 2.65 22.64 24.90
C GLU A 252 2.30 23.12 23.47
N PRO A 253 1.00 23.20 23.12
CA PRO A 253 0.55 23.63 21.80
C PRO A 253 0.75 25.14 21.61
N HIS A 254 1.57 25.51 20.61
CA HIS A 254 1.60 26.87 20.08
C HIS A 254 0.29 27.16 19.32
N VAL A 255 -0.61 27.91 19.95
CA VAL A 255 -1.72 28.60 19.27
C VAL A 255 -1.20 29.94 18.77
N ILE A 256 -1.14 30.11 17.45
CA ILE A 256 -1.02 31.42 16.82
C ILE A 256 -2.44 31.96 16.63
N ALA A 257 -2.78 33.04 17.33
CA ALA A 257 -3.96 33.85 17.04
C ALA A 257 -3.60 35.34 17.10
N GLY A 258 -3.90 36.03 16.01
CA GLY A 258 -3.47 37.39 15.72
C GLY A 258 -4.29 38.50 16.40
N SER A 259 -3.62 39.63 16.52
CA SER A 259 -4.08 41.03 16.42
C SER A 259 -5.55 41.40 16.69
N HIS A 260 -5.70 42.22 17.74
CA HIS A 260 -6.44 43.49 17.78
C HIS A 260 -7.92 43.51 17.33
N GLY A 261 -8.82 43.34 18.29
CA GLY A 261 -10.20 43.85 18.25
C GLY A 261 -10.50 44.66 19.51
N ARG A 262 -10.76 45.96 19.37
CA ARG A 262 -11.14 46.88 20.46
C ARG A 262 -12.47 46.44 21.07
N ALA A 263 -12.51 46.30 22.39
CA ALA A 263 -13.76 46.22 23.14
C ALA A 263 -14.31 47.65 23.33
N ILE A 264 -15.47 47.92 22.74
CA ILE A 264 -16.41 48.93 23.20
C ILE A 264 -17.60 48.12 23.71
N SER A 265 -17.86 48.14 25.01
CA SER A 265 -19.13 47.68 25.56
C SER A 265 -19.83 48.87 26.20
N ASP A 266 -20.97 49.21 25.59
CA ASP A 266 -21.90 50.21 26.07
C ASP A 266 -22.51 49.79 27.39
N ARG A 267 -22.65 50.80 28.23
CA ARG A 267 -23.23 50.80 29.56
C ARG A 267 -24.66 51.33 29.43
N TRP A 268 -25.57 50.77 30.23
CA TRP A 268 -26.95 51.22 30.52
C TRP A 268 -28.08 50.72 29.58
N VAL A 269 -29.04 49.97 30.14
CA VAL A 269 -30.30 50.51 30.71
C VAL A 269 -30.86 49.54 31.77
N SER A 270 -31.02 50.03 33.00
CA SER A 270 -32.23 49.80 33.80
C SER A 270 -32.44 51.00 34.73
N ARG A 271 -33.66 51.54 34.65
CA ARG A 271 -34.25 52.70 35.36
C ARG A 271 -33.99 54.08 34.76
#